data_AF-A0A5B9QVI7-F1
#
_entry.id   AF-A0A5B9QVI7-F1
#
_cell.length_a   1.000
_cell.length_b   1.000
_cell.length_c   1.000
_cell.angle_alpha   90.00
_cell.angle_beta   90.00
_cell.angle_gamma   90.00
#
_symmetry.space_group_name_H-M   'P 1'
#
loop_
_entity.id
_entity.type
_entity.pdbx_description
1 polymer ?
#
loop_
_entity_poly.entity_id
_entity_poly.type
_entity_poly.pdbx_seq_one_letter_code
_entity_poly.pdbx_strand_id
1 'polypeptide(L)'
;MKLLSVRCNHCGAPLEIPKSARYVTCGFCDAQLAVHRSGNAYSTELLEEIKQTTDGLVRDVAQLKKSTEIEQLDREWELRQSELHIHGKNGRVSVPSKTGALFGSGFAVAFGVFWMIMAGGITFAGVGMGAPAVIGIFPLFGLVFILVAIFGGISQYQKADEYERARTRYQQHRRKLLQANAEQE
;
A
#
# COMPACT_ATOMS: atom_id res chain seq x y z
N MET A 1 -61.40 -16.08 18.27
CA MET A 1 -60.10 -15.54 17.80
C MET A 1 -60.17 -15.36 16.28
N LYS A 2 -59.72 -14.24 15.72
CA LYS A 2 -59.72 -14.06 14.24
C LYS A 2 -58.46 -14.71 13.66
N LEU A 3 -58.63 -15.84 12.98
CA LEU A 3 -57.59 -16.51 12.21
C LEU A 3 -57.49 -15.85 10.84
N LEU A 4 -56.29 -15.84 10.28
CA LEU A 4 -56.01 -15.25 8.98
C LEU A 4 -55.42 -16.33 8.07
N SER A 5 -56.02 -16.48 6.89
CA SER A 5 -55.58 -17.47 5.91
C SER A 5 -54.47 -16.87 5.07
N VAL A 6 -53.29 -17.48 5.11
CA VAL A 6 -52.13 -17.11 4.28
C VAL A 6 -51.61 -18.37 3.60
N ARG A 7 -51.06 -18.25 2.40
CA ARG A 7 -50.41 -19.38 1.73
C ARG A 7 -48.96 -19.49 2.17
N CYS A 8 -48.50 -20.72 2.33
CA CYS A 8 -47.09 -21.03 2.44
C CYS A 8 -46.39 -20.69 1.12
N ASN A 9 -45.39 -19.80 1.14
CA ASN A 9 -44.61 -19.47 -0.06
C ASN A 9 -43.66 -20.61 -0.50
N HIS A 10 -43.44 -21.62 0.34
CA HIS A 10 -42.62 -22.79 0.00
C HIS A 10 -43.40 -23.88 -0.75
N CYS A 11 -44.60 -24.25 -0.26
CA CYS A 11 -45.38 -25.38 -0.82
C CYS A 11 -46.79 -25.01 -1.30
N GLY A 12 -47.22 -23.77 -1.13
CA GLY A 12 -48.55 -23.30 -1.52
C GLY A 12 -49.69 -23.69 -0.58
N ALA A 13 -49.43 -24.49 0.46
CA ALA A 13 -50.47 -24.95 1.40
C ALA A 13 -51.14 -23.78 2.15
N PRO A 14 -52.46 -23.84 2.39
CA PRO A 14 -53.16 -22.85 3.19
C PRO A 14 -52.80 -22.99 4.67
N LEU A 15 -52.45 -21.88 5.31
CA LEU A 15 -52.10 -21.78 6.72
C LEU A 15 -53.07 -20.85 7.43
N GLU A 16 -53.60 -21.31 8.56
CA GLU A 16 -54.39 -20.47 9.46
C GLU A 16 -53.51 -19.99 10.60
N ILE A 17 -53.23 -18.69 10.62
CA ILE A 17 -52.36 -18.09 11.61
C ILE A 17 -53.09 -17.06 12.47
N PRO A 18 -52.74 -16.95 13.77
CA PRO A 18 -53.25 -15.87 14.61
C PRO A 18 -52.79 -14.51 14.07
N LYS A 19 -53.66 -13.49 14.18
CA LYS A 19 -53.31 -12.10 13.85
C LYS A 19 -52.11 -11.52 14.59
N SER A 20 -51.55 -12.18 15.61
CA SER A 20 -50.35 -11.73 16.32
C SER A 20 -49.08 -12.52 15.96
N ALA A 21 -49.18 -13.61 15.20
CA ALA A 21 -48.03 -14.45 14.90
C ALA A 21 -47.06 -13.74 13.94
N ARG A 22 -45.76 -13.74 14.30
CA ARG A 22 -44.63 -13.29 13.47
C ARG A 22 -43.94 -14.45 12.75
N TYR A 23 -43.99 -15.64 13.33
CA TYR A 23 -43.40 -16.87 12.79
C TYR A 23 -44.44 -17.99 12.82
N VAL A 24 -44.41 -18.86 11.82
CA VAL A 24 -45.26 -20.04 11.73
C VAL A 24 -44.49 -21.20 11.11
N THR A 25 -44.74 -22.41 11.58
CA THR A 25 -44.28 -23.64 10.91
C THR A 25 -45.41 -24.18 10.05
N CYS A 26 -45.14 -24.45 8.78
CA CYS A 26 -46.11 -25.05 7.89
C CYS A 26 -46.35 -26.52 8.26
N GLY A 27 -47.58 -26.90 8.65
CA GLY A 27 -47.89 -28.30 8.98
C GLY A 27 -47.91 -29.29 7.81
N PHE A 28 -47.63 -28.84 6.58
CA PHE A 28 -47.61 -29.70 5.39
C PHE A 28 -46.18 -29.99 4.89
N CYS A 29 -45.27 -29.02 4.99
CA CYS A 29 -43.88 -29.15 4.52
C CYS A 29 -42.84 -28.86 5.61
N ASP A 30 -43.29 -28.66 6.84
CA ASP A 30 -42.48 -28.35 8.04
C ASP A 30 -41.57 -27.12 7.93
N ALA A 31 -41.74 -26.29 6.89
CA ALA A 31 -40.98 -25.07 6.70
C ALA A 31 -41.28 -24.02 7.79
N GLN A 32 -40.24 -23.44 8.39
CA GLN A 32 -40.37 -22.25 9.24
C GLN A 32 -40.45 -20.99 8.38
N LEU A 33 -41.49 -20.21 8.61
CA LEU A 33 -41.83 -19.03 7.80
C LEU A 33 -41.97 -17.78 8.67
N ALA A 34 -41.39 -16.68 8.24
CA ALA A 34 -41.70 -15.34 8.76
C ALA A 34 -42.95 -14.79 8.07
N VAL A 35 -43.86 -14.19 8.84
CA VAL A 35 -45.11 -13.60 8.32
C VAL A 35 -44.91 -12.09 8.11
N HIS A 36 -44.79 -11.66 6.86
CA HIS A 36 -44.70 -10.25 6.48
C HIS A 36 -46.10 -9.68 6.18
N ARG A 37 -46.32 -8.43 6.61
CA ARG A 37 -47.61 -7.73 6.48
C ARG A 37 -47.37 -6.40 5.80
N SER A 38 -47.92 -6.22 4.61
CA SER A 38 -47.86 -4.96 3.87
C SER A 38 -49.26 -4.56 3.44
N GLY A 39 -49.86 -3.62 4.18
CA GLY A 39 -51.25 -3.21 3.95
C GLY A 39 -52.24 -4.37 4.10
N ASN A 40 -52.94 -4.70 3.01
CA ASN A 40 -53.89 -5.82 2.93
C ASN A 40 -53.27 -7.14 2.41
N ALA A 41 -51.97 -7.14 2.08
CA ALA A 41 -51.26 -8.33 1.62
C ALA A 41 -50.51 -8.99 2.77
N TYR A 42 -50.63 -10.32 2.84
CA TYR A 42 -49.94 -11.18 3.79
C TYR A 42 -49.08 -12.16 3.02
N SER A 43 -47.77 -12.11 3.23
CA SER A 43 -46.81 -13.03 2.62
C SER A 43 -46.07 -13.81 3.69
N THR A 44 -45.65 -15.03 3.36
CA THR A 44 -44.75 -15.82 4.19
C THR A 44 -43.38 -15.87 3.53
N GLU A 45 -42.30 -15.79 4.28
CA GLU A 45 -40.94 -15.89 3.73
C GLU A 45 -40.17 -16.98 4.47
N LEU A 46 -39.37 -17.77 3.75
CA LEU A 46 -38.68 -18.91 4.32
C LEU A 46 -37.54 -18.42 5.23
N LEU A 47 -37.60 -18.78 6.52
CA LEU A 47 -36.60 -18.32 7.49
C LEU A 47 -35.21 -18.92 7.22
N GLU A 48 -35.18 -20.12 6.63
CA GLU A 48 -33.96 -20.85 6.27
C GLU A 48 -33.20 -20.16 5.13
N GLU A 49 -33.91 -19.61 4.16
CA GLU A 49 -33.34 -18.87 3.03
C GLU A 49 -32.68 -17.57 3.50
N ILE A 50 -33.27 -16.89 4.48
CA ILE A 50 -32.69 -15.68 5.09
C ILE A 50 -31.40 -16.00 5.86
N LYS A 51 -31.37 -17.09 6.62
CA LYS A 51 -30.16 -17.52 7.34
C LYS A 51 -29.04 -17.92 6.38
N GLN A 52 -29.34 -18.77 5.40
CA GLN A 52 -28.37 -19.22 4.41
C GLN A 52 -27.80 -18.04 3.59
N THR A 53 -28.65 -17.09 3.19
CA THR A 53 -28.21 -15.87 2.49
C THR A 53 -27.35 -14.99 3.39
N THR A 54 -27.73 -14.80 4.66
CA THR A 54 -26.96 -14.01 5.62
C THR A 54 -25.59 -14.65 5.91
N ASP A 55 -25.53 -15.96 6.10
CA ASP A 55 -24.28 -16.69 6.33
C ASP A 55 -23.37 -16.70 5.09
N GLY A 56 -23.95 -16.66 3.89
CA GLY A 56 -23.22 -16.43 2.64
C GLY A 56 -22.63 -15.01 2.59
N LEU A 57 -23.45 -13.99 2.81
CA LEU A 57 -23.02 -12.58 2.83
C LEU A 57 -21.95 -12.30 3.89
N VAL A 58 -22.05 -12.90 5.08
CA VAL A 58 -21.03 -12.73 6.13
C VAL A 58 -19.68 -13.32 5.69
N ARG A 59 -19.70 -14.48 5.02
CA ARG A 59 -18.49 -15.09 4.45
C ARG A 59 -17.90 -14.24 3.33
N ASP A 60 -18.72 -13.75 2.42
CA ASP A 60 -18.27 -12.91 1.30
C ASP A 60 -17.69 -11.58 1.79
N VAL A 61 -18.32 -10.94 2.78
CA VAL A 61 -17.79 -9.72 3.40
C VAL A 61 -16.47 -9.98 4.12
N ALA A 62 -16.32 -11.13 4.79
CA ALA A 62 -15.06 -11.50 5.42
C ALA A 62 -13.95 -11.67 4.38
N GLN A 63 -14.25 -12.32 3.24
CA GLN A 63 -13.29 -12.49 2.14
C GLN A 63 -12.95 -11.15 1.47
N LEU A 64 -13.92 -10.28 1.23
CA LEU A 64 -13.71 -8.94 0.67
C LEU A 64 -12.85 -8.06 1.57
N LYS A 65 -13.05 -8.10 2.89
CA LYS A 65 -12.23 -7.35 3.85
C LYS A 65 -10.75 -7.75 3.76
N LYS A 66 -10.46 -9.05 3.65
CA LYS A 66 -9.08 -9.56 3.49
C LYS A 66 -8.40 -9.04 2.23
N SER A 67 -9.14 -9.03 1.11
CA SER A 67 -8.62 -8.51 -0.16
C SER A 67 -8.35 -7.00 -0.08
N THR A 68 -9.21 -6.27 0.62
CA THR A 68 -9.11 -4.81 0.76
C THR A 68 -7.86 -4.40 1.54
N GLU A 69 -7.50 -5.15 2.59
CA GLU A 69 -6.35 -4.82 3.44
C GLU A 69 -5.02 -4.95 2.68
N ILE A 70 -4.86 -5.98 1.86
CA ILE A 70 -3.69 -6.14 0.99
C ILE A 70 -3.64 -5.03 -0.07
N GLU A 71 -4.78 -4.68 -0.67
CA GLU A 71 -4.81 -3.60 -1.67
C GLU A 71 -4.43 -2.24 -1.07
N GLN A 72 -4.92 -1.94 0.14
CA GLN A 72 -4.55 -0.71 0.86
C GLN A 72 -3.05 -0.67 1.15
N LEU A 73 -2.49 -1.78 1.63
CA LEU A 73 -1.05 -1.89 1.89
C LEU A 73 -0.22 -1.70 0.61
N ASP A 74 -0.62 -2.33 -0.49
CA ASP A 74 0.07 -2.25 -1.78
C ASP A 74 0.02 -0.81 -2.32
N ARG A 75 -1.12 -0.10 -2.14
CA ARG A 75 -1.29 1.31 -2.51
C ARG A 75 -0.44 2.26 -1.66
N GLU A 76 -0.39 2.05 -0.35
CA GLU A 76 0.49 2.83 0.54
C GLU A 76 1.96 2.64 0.19
N TRP A 77 2.34 1.40 -0.14
CA TRP A 77 3.69 1.09 -0.59
C TRP A 77 4.04 1.81 -1.90
N GLU A 78 3.13 1.84 -2.88
CA GLU A 78 3.34 2.57 -4.14
C GLU A 78 3.57 4.07 -3.91
N LEU A 79 2.76 4.70 -3.06
CA LEU A 79 2.93 6.11 -2.68
C LEU A 79 4.28 6.34 -2.01
N ARG A 80 4.63 5.54 -1.00
CA ARG A 80 5.91 5.63 -0.29
C ARG A 80 7.10 5.43 -1.22
N GLN A 81 6.99 4.46 -2.13
CA GLN A 81 8.02 4.15 -3.11
C GLN A 81 8.21 5.32 -4.08
N SER A 82 7.12 5.97 -4.52
CA SER A 82 7.19 7.14 -5.39
C SER A 82 7.90 8.33 -4.72
N GLU A 83 7.66 8.58 -3.43
CA GLU A 83 8.32 9.65 -2.67
C GLU A 83 9.83 9.43 -2.50
N LEU A 84 10.25 8.17 -2.35
CA LEU A 84 11.64 7.81 -2.11
C LEU A 84 12.45 7.63 -3.40
N HIS A 85 11.79 7.44 -4.54
CA HIS A 85 12.47 7.31 -5.81
C HIS A 85 13.21 8.59 -6.22
N ILE A 86 14.35 8.41 -6.90
CA ILE A 86 15.12 9.52 -7.45
C ILE A 86 14.65 9.74 -8.89
N HIS A 87 14.05 10.89 -9.13
CA HIS A 87 13.70 11.34 -10.47
C HIS A 87 14.94 11.89 -11.17
N GLY A 88 15.46 11.15 -12.16
CA GLY A 88 16.52 11.65 -13.01
C GLY A 88 16.00 12.72 -13.97
N LYS A 89 16.89 13.61 -14.44
CA LYS A 89 16.56 14.67 -15.43
C LYS A 89 15.98 14.16 -16.75
N ASN A 90 16.12 12.86 -17.04
CA ASN A 90 15.64 12.22 -18.26
C ASN A 90 14.29 11.48 -18.07
N GLY A 91 13.57 11.76 -16.97
CA GLY A 91 12.33 11.04 -16.62
C GLY A 91 12.56 9.59 -16.14
N ARG A 92 13.81 9.13 -16.09
CA ARG A 92 14.15 7.81 -15.56
C ARG A 92 13.99 7.80 -14.05
N VAL A 93 13.15 6.90 -13.56
CA VAL A 93 12.97 6.61 -12.15
C VAL A 93 13.98 5.54 -11.77
N SER A 94 14.92 5.86 -10.88
CA SER A 94 15.90 4.89 -10.38
C SER A 94 15.65 4.59 -8.91
N VAL A 95 15.73 3.30 -8.55
CA VAL A 95 15.71 2.87 -7.16
C VAL A 95 16.95 3.40 -6.46
N PRO A 96 16.82 4.10 -5.31
CA PRO A 96 17.96 4.56 -4.54
C PRO A 96 18.84 3.36 -4.14
N SER A 97 20.12 3.40 -4.48
CA SER A 97 21.06 2.33 -4.12
C SER A 97 22.16 2.86 -3.21
N LYS A 98 22.38 2.17 -2.08
CA LYS A 98 23.48 2.47 -1.14
C LYS A 98 24.83 2.37 -1.85
N THR A 99 24.99 1.35 -2.69
CA THR A 99 26.19 1.11 -3.49
C THR A 99 26.47 2.28 -4.45
N GLY A 100 25.46 2.73 -5.20
CA GLY A 100 25.62 3.88 -6.11
C GLY A 100 25.99 5.17 -5.38
N ALA A 101 25.40 5.42 -4.21
CA ALA A 101 25.72 6.59 -3.38
C ALA A 101 27.17 6.57 -2.87
N LEU A 102 27.68 5.41 -2.44
CA LEU A 102 29.05 5.26 -1.95
C LEU A 102 30.09 5.39 -3.08
N PHE A 103 29.88 4.69 -4.20
CA PHE A 103 30.80 4.78 -5.34
C PHE A 103 30.79 6.16 -5.98
N GLY A 104 29.61 6.76 -6.16
CA GLY A 104 29.49 8.10 -6.76
C GLY A 104 30.14 9.18 -5.89
N SER A 105 29.87 9.18 -4.58
CA SER A 105 30.47 10.15 -3.67
C SER A 105 31.98 9.93 -3.50
N GLY A 106 32.44 8.69 -3.35
CA GLY A 106 33.86 8.36 -3.25
C GLY A 106 34.66 8.77 -4.50
N PHE A 107 34.12 8.49 -5.70
CA PHE A 107 34.73 8.91 -6.96
C PHE A 107 34.82 10.44 -7.06
N ALA A 108 33.74 11.15 -6.73
CA ALA A 108 33.72 12.61 -6.79
C ALA A 108 34.71 13.25 -5.79
N VAL A 109 34.87 12.68 -4.59
CA VAL A 109 35.89 13.11 -3.62
C VAL A 109 37.30 12.87 -4.16
N ALA A 110 37.59 11.67 -4.67
CA ALA A 110 38.90 11.35 -5.25
C ALA A 110 39.24 12.27 -6.43
N PHE A 111 38.26 12.53 -7.30
CA PHE A 111 38.39 13.47 -8.41
C PHE A 111 38.64 14.90 -7.92
N GLY A 112 37.92 15.37 -6.90
CA GLY A 112 38.13 16.69 -6.31
C GLY A 112 39.54 16.87 -5.72
N VAL A 113 40.06 15.84 -5.04
CA VAL A 113 41.45 15.83 -4.54
C VAL A 113 42.45 15.88 -5.68
N PHE A 114 42.28 15.02 -6.68
CA PHE A 114 43.12 15.00 -7.87
C PHE A 114 43.12 16.37 -8.59
N TRP A 115 41.95 16.98 -8.76
CA TRP A 115 41.80 18.30 -9.35
C TRP A 115 42.56 19.37 -8.57
N MET A 116 42.48 19.38 -7.24
CA MET A 116 43.22 20.34 -6.41
C MET A 116 44.73 20.21 -6.58
N ILE A 117 45.26 18.98 -6.62
CA ILE A 117 46.69 18.72 -6.82
C ILE A 117 47.13 19.23 -8.20
N MET A 118 46.38 18.88 -9.24
CA MET A 118 46.69 19.25 -10.62
C MET A 118 46.58 20.76 -10.84
N ALA A 119 45.47 21.38 -10.42
CA ALA A 119 45.26 22.83 -10.53
C ALA A 119 46.27 23.63 -9.69
N GLY A 120 46.62 23.13 -8.49
CA GLY A 120 47.66 23.72 -7.65
C GLY A 120 49.03 23.69 -8.33
N GLY A 121 49.39 22.58 -8.97
CA GLY A 121 50.64 22.45 -9.74
C GLY A 121 50.73 23.44 -10.91
N ILE A 122 49.65 23.59 -11.69
CA ILE A 122 49.60 24.55 -12.81
C ILE A 122 49.68 25.99 -12.30
N THR A 123 48.98 26.30 -11.19
CA THR A 123 49.00 27.64 -10.60
C THR A 123 50.40 28.00 -10.11
N PHE A 124 51.07 27.08 -9.42
CA PHE A 124 52.43 27.29 -8.91
C PHE A 124 53.44 27.52 -10.05
N ALA A 125 53.35 26.74 -11.13
CA ALA A 125 54.19 26.92 -12.32
C ALA A 125 53.90 28.24 -13.06
N GLY A 126 52.62 28.63 -13.15
CA GLY A 126 52.18 29.84 -13.86
C GLY A 126 52.56 31.15 -13.13
N VAL A 127 52.51 31.18 -11.80
CA VAL A 127 52.97 32.34 -11.01
C VAL A 127 54.47 32.58 -11.21
N GLY A 128 55.27 31.51 -11.33
CA GLY A 128 56.69 31.60 -11.68
C GLY A 128 56.97 32.17 -13.08
N MET A 129 55.96 32.17 -13.97
CA MET A 129 56.04 32.70 -15.33
C MET A 129 55.30 34.03 -15.53
N GLY A 130 54.89 34.71 -14.45
CA GLY A 130 54.26 36.03 -14.50
C GLY A 130 52.75 36.03 -14.80
N ALA A 131 52.07 34.90 -14.63
CA ALA A 131 50.62 34.83 -14.84
C ALA A 131 49.82 35.58 -13.75
N PRO A 132 48.61 36.10 -14.07
CA PRO A 132 47.81 36.87 -13.12
C PRO A 132 47.38 36.06 -11.88
N ALA A 133 47.39 36.69 -10.71
CA ALA A 133 47.06 36.06 -9.42
C ALA A 133 45.63 35.48 -9.34
N VAL A 134 44.72 35.86 -10.25
CA VAL A 134 43.35 35.35 -10.34
C VAL A 134 43.30 33.84 -10.59
N ILE A 135 44.37 33.25 -11.15
CA ILE A 135 44.52 31.80 -11.36
C ILE A 135 44.55 31.03 -10.01
N GLY A 136 44.89 31.69 -8.89
CA GLY A 136 44.94 31.09 -7.55
C GLY A 136 43.60 30.59 -6.97
N ILE A 137 42.46 30.98 -7.56
CA ILE A 137 41.13 30.57 -7.09
C ILE A 137 40.74 29.19 -7.64
N PHE A 138 41.36 28.74 -8.74
CA PHE A 138 41.00 27.52 -9.45
C PHE A 138 41.04 26.21 -8.61
N PRO A 139 42.00 26.02 -7.69
CA PRO A 139 42.01 24.87 -6.78
C PRO A 139 40.85 24.85 -5.79
N LEU A 140 40.30 26.02 -5.41
CA LEU A 140 39.20 26.09 -4.43
C LEU A 140 37.90 25.45 -4.93
N PHE A 141 37.72 25.35 -6.26
CA PHE A 141 36.60 24.61 -6.83
C PHE A 141 36.62 23.13 -6.44
N GLY A 142 37.80 22.52 -6.31
CA GLY A 142 37.91 21.13 -5.87
C GLY A 142 37.37 20.93 -4.45
N LEU A 143 37.57 21.91 -3.57
CA LEU A 143 37.04 21.89 -2.21
C LEU A 143 35.50 21.96 -2.22
N VAL A 144 34.92 22.80 -3.07
CA VAL A 144 33.46 22.87 -3.25
C VAL A 144 32.90 21.53 -3.77
N PHE A 145 33.57 20.92 -4.77
CA PHE A 145 33.18 19.61 -5.29
C PHE A 145 33.18 18.52 -4.21
N ILE A 146 34.22 18.49 -3.37
CA ILE A 146 34.32 17.53 -2.25
C ILE A 146 33.16 17.74 -1.27
N LEU A 147 32.89 18.98 -0.87
CA LEU A 147 31.78 19.28 0.03
C LEU A 147 30.45 18.81 -0.55
N VAL A 148 30.15 19.20 -1.79
CA VAL A 148 28.92 18.79 -2.49
C VAL A 148 28.82 17.27 -2.62
N ALA A 149 29.94 16.58 -2.91
CA ALA A 149 29.98 15.13 -3.01
C ALA A 149 29.68 14.44 -1.67
N ILE A 150 30.22 14.95 -0.57
CA ILE A 150 29.98 14.41 0.78
C ILE A 150 28.52 14.64 1.19
N PHE A 151 28.02 15.87 1.10
CA PHE A 151 26.64 16.20 1.47
C PHE A 151 25.62 15.46 0.59
N GLY A 152 25.86 15.44 -0.73
CA GLY A 152 25.05 14.68 -1.67
C GLY A 152 25.09 13.18 -1.39
N GLY A 153 26.27 12.62 -1.10
CA GLY A 153 26.44 11.21 -0.75
C GLY A 153 25.67 10.81 0.51
N ILE A 154 25.73 11.61 1.57
CA ILE A 154 24.99 11.37 2.81
C ILE A 154 23.48 11.40 2.56
N SER A 155 22.98 12.42 1.86
CA SER A 155 21.56 12.54 1.54
C SER A 155 21.05 11.35 0.72
N GLN A 156 21.82 10.92 -0.28
CA GLN A 156 21.48 9.76 -1.11
C GLN A 156 21.52 8.45 -0.31
N TYR A 157 22.50 8.30 0.58
CA TYR A 157 22.60 7.13 1.45
C TYR A 157 21.39 7.02 2.40
N GLN A 158 20.99 8.14 3.02
CA GLN A 158 19.82 8.18 3.91
C GLN A 158 18.53 7.80 3.17
N LYS A 159 18.31 8.32 1.96
CA LYS A 159 17.16 7.93 1.13
C LYS A 159 17.18 6.44 0.77
N ALA A 160 18.34 5.90 0.43
CA ALA A 160 18.48 4.48 0.12
C ALA A 160 18.24 3.59 1.33
N ASP A 161 18.69 4.01 2.51
CA ASP A 161 18.42 3.30 3.76
C ASP A 161 16.94 3.34 4.15
N GLU A 162 16.29 4.51 4.03
CA GLU A 162 14.86 4.64 4.28
C GLU A 162 14.03 3.75 3.33
N TYR A 163 14.39 3.73 2.04
CA TYR A 163 13.75 2.88 1.05
C TYR A 163 13.87 1.39 1.41
N GLU A 164 15.06 0.93 1.79
CA GLU A 164 15.28 -0.48 2.14
C GLU A 164 14.53 -0.88 3.42
N ARG A 165 14.52 -0.01 4.43
CA ARG A 165 13.73 -0.22 5.67
C ARG A 165 12.23 -0.24 5.39
N ALA A 166 11.74 0.69 4.57
CA ALA A 166 10.33 0.74 4.19
C ALA A 166 9.92 -0.51 3.39
N ARG A 167 10.75 -0.92 2.43
CA ARG A 167 10.53 -2.13 1.63
C ARG A 167 10.47 -3.39 2.50
N THR A 168 11.38 -3.51 3.46
CA THR A 168 11.42 -4.66 4.36
C THR A 168 10.17 -4.71 5.24
N ARG A 169 9.72 -3.56 5.77
CA ARG A 169 8.48 -3.47 6.56
C ARG A 169 7.27 -3.87 5.72
N TYR A 170 7.15 -3.35 4.50
CA TYR A 170 6.09 -3.73 3.56
C TYR A 170 6.08 -5.23 3.28
N GLN A 171 7.24 -5.81 2.92
CA GLN A 171 7.34 -7.24 2.64
C GLN A 171 6.98 -8.12 3.85
N GLN A 172 7.40 -7.72 5.06
CA GLN A 172 7.04 -8.42 6.28
C GLN A 172 5.54 -8.33 6.56
N HIS A 173 4.94 -7.15 6.42
CA HIS A 173 3.51 -6.95 6.67
C HIS A 173 2.66 -7.73 5.66
N ARG A 174 3.01 -7.67 4.37
CA ARG A 174 2.34 -8.42 3.31
C ARG A 174 2.42 -9.93 3.54
N ARG A 175 3.57 -10.44 3.99
CA ARG A 175 3.71 -11.87 4.35
C ARG A 175 2.80 -12.26 5.52
N LYS A 176 2.69 -11.41 6.55
CA LYS A 176 1.80 -11.65 7.69
C LYS A 176 0.33 -11.69 7.26
N LEU A 177 -0.10 -10.77 6.40
CA LEU A 177 -1.47 -10.77 5.87
C LEU A 177 -1.77 -12.02 5.02
N LEU A 178 -0.82 -12.43 4.17
CA LEU A 178 -0.96 -13.65 3.38
C LEU A 178 -1.03 -14.91 4.26
N GLN A 179 -0.22 -14.99 5.31
CA GLN A 179 -0.27 -16.10 6.27
C GLN A 179 -1.59 -16.12 7.05
N ALA A 180 -2.03 -14.98 7.58
CA ALA A 180 -3.31 -14.86 8.28
C ALA A 180 -4.51 -15.23 7.38
N ASN A 181 -4.42 -14.94 6.08
CA ASN A 181 -5.44 -15.33 5.12
C ASN A 181 -5.44 -16.84 4.87
N ALA A 182 -4.27 -17.47 4.78
CA ALA A 182 -4.12 -18.91 4.56
C ALA A 182 -4.52 -19.75 5.78
N GLU A 183 -4.36 -19.25 7.00
CA GLU A 183 -4.78 -19.94 8.23
C GLU A 183 -6.31 -19.96 8.44
N GLN A 184 -7.05 -19.19 7.66
CA GLN A 184 -8.51 -19.05 7.76
C GLN A 184 -9.28 -19.73 6.62
N GLU A 185 -8.58 -20.40 5.70
CA GLU A 185 -9.14 -21.30 4.68
C GLU A 185 -9.12 -22.76 5.18
#